data_AF-A0A535SF69-F1
#
_entry.id   AF-A0A535SF69-F1
#
_cell.length_a   1.000
_cell.length_b   1.000
_cell.length_c   1.000
_cell.angle_alpha   90.00
_cell.angle_beta   90.00
_cell.angle_gamma   90.00
#
_symmetry.space_group_name_H-M   'P 1'
#
loop_
_entity.id
_entity.type
_entity.pdbx_description
1 polymer ?
#
loop_
_entity_poly.entity_id
_entity_poly.type
_entity_poly.pdbx_seq_one_letter_code
_entity_poly.pdbx_strand_id
1 'polypeptide(L)' 'MADLNNPKVQKILQSKAYAHLATIGPNGEPQSSPMWFLWDGEHIKFT' A
#
# COMPACT_ATOMS: atom_id res chain seq x y z
N MET A 1 -10.19 -4.14 -9.98
CA MET A 1 -9.68 -3.41 -8.79
C MET A 1 -10.27 -4.07 -7.55
N ALA A 2 -9.54 -4.13 -6.43
CA ALA A 2 -10.08 -4.70 -5.19
C ALA A 2 -11.15 -3.76 -4.62
N ASP A 3 -12.27 -4.31 -4.17
CA ASP A 3 -13.31 -3.55 -3.50
C ASP A 3 -12.85 -3.17 -2.08
N LEU A 4 -12.80 -1.87 -1.79
CA LEU A 4 -12.42 -1.37 -0.47
C LEU A 4 -13.48 -1.69 0.59
N ASN A 5 -14.74 -1.92 0.22
CA ASN A 5 -15.78 -2.34 1.17
C ASN A 5 -15.67 -3.83 1.55
N ASN A 6 -14.78 -4.59 0.90
CA ASN A 6 -14.58 -5.99 1.21
C ASN A 6 -13.95 -6.15 2.61
N PRO A 7 -14.57 -6.89 3.54
CA PRO A 7 -14.05 -7.06 4.91
C PRO A 7 -12.63 -7.65 4.96
N LYS A 8 -12.27 -8.50 3.99
CA LYS A 8 -10.92 -9.07 3.89
C LYS A 8 -9.88 -8.01 3.53
N VAL A 9 -10.22 -7.07 2.65
CA VAL A 9 -9.35 -5.97 2.25
C VAL A 9 -9.14 -5.02 3.44
N GLN A 10 -10.22 -4.65 4.12
CA GLN A 10 -10.16 -3.82 5.32
C GLN A 10 -9.29 -4.45 6.41
N LYS A 11 -9.43 -5.76 6.63
CA LYS A 11 -8.58 -6.49 7.59
C LYS A 11 -7.09 -6.40 7.25
N ILE A 12 -6.72 -6.43 5.97
CA ILE A 12 -5.31 -6.30 5.54
C ILE A 12 -4.84 -4.85 5.75
N LEU A 13 -5.61 -3.86 5.30
CA LEU A 13 -5.27 -2.44 5.40
C LEU A 13 -5.10 -1.96 6.85
N GLN A 14 -5.86 -2.55 7.78
CA GLN A 14 -5.78 -2.23 9.22
C GLN A 14 -4.80 -3.13 9.99
N SER A 15 -4.15 -4.10 9.33
CA SER A 15 -3.20 -5.00 9.99
C SER A 15 -1.82 -4.37 10.19
N LYS A 16 -1.03 -4.92 11.11
CA LYS A 16 0.39 -4.59 11.25
C LYS A 16 1.22 -5.31 10.19
N ALA A 17 1.06 -4.91 8.93
CA ALA A 17 1.78 -5.46 7.79
C ALA A 17 2.59 -4.36 7.08
N TYR A 18 3.63 -4.77 6.35
CA TYR A 18 4.30 -3.91 5.37
C TYR A 18 3.73 -4.18 3.98
N ALA A 19 3.89 -3.21 3.08
CA ALA A 19 3.52 -3.32 1.68
C ALA A 19 4.74 -3.09 0.78
N HIS A 20 4.66 -3.50 -0.48
CA HIS A 20 5.62 -3.10 -1.48
C HIS A 20 5.18 -1.76 -2.10
N LEU A 21 5.96 -0.71 -1.88
CA LEU A 21 5.82 0.54 -2.62
C LEU A 21 6.55 0.40 -3.95
N ALA A 22 5.79 0.45 -5.05
CA ALA A 22 6.34 0.44 -6.39
C ALA A 22 6.35 1.86 -6.95
N THR A 23 7.51 2.31 -7.42
CA THR A 23 7.69 3.61 -8.09
C THR A 23 8.31 3.40 -9.46
N ILE A 24 8.09 4.36 -10.36
CA ILE A 24 8.77 4.41 -11.65
C ILE A 24 9.84 5.49 -11.58
N GLY A 25 11.08 5.12 -11.91
CA GLY A 25 12.20 6.04 -11.93
C GLY A 25 12.19 6.97 -13.15
N PRO A 26 13.10 7.96 -13.21
CA PRO A 26 13.10 8.98 -14.24
C PRO A 26 13.20 8.45 -15.67
N ASN A 27 13.77 7.25 -15.87
CA ASN A 27 13.95 6.61 -17.17
C ASN A 27 12.97 5.44 -17.40
N GLY A 28 11.95 5.28 -16.56
CA GLY A 28 10.93 4.25 -16.72
C GLY A 28 11.22 2.93 -15.98
N GLU A 29 12.33 2.84 -15.25
CA GLU A 29 12.69 1.65 -14.50
C GLU A 29 11.76 1.43 -13.29
N PRO A 30 11.25 0.21 -13.06
CA PRO A 30 10.48 -0.09 -11.87
C PRO A 30 11.40 -0.24 -10.65
N GLN A 31 11.01 0.37 -9.54
CA GLN A 31 11.64 0.22 -8.24
C GLN A 31 10.60 -0.31 -7.25
N SER A 32 10.98 -1.28 -6.43
CA SER A 32 10.10 -1.85 -5.40
C SER A 32 10.82 -1.93 -4.07
N SER A 33 10.25 -1.30 -3.04
CA SER A 33 10.78 -1.33 -1.68
C SER A 33 9.71 -1.77 -0.68
N PRO A 34 10.05 -2.59 0.32
CA PRO A 34 9.15 -2.87 1.43
C PRO A 34 9.05 -1.64 2.34
N MET A 35 7.83 -1.19 2.64
CA MET A 35 7.55 -0.04 3.48
C MET A 35 6.45 -0.35 4.48
N TRP A 36 6.59 0.17 5.70
CA TRP A 36 5.47 0.23 6.63
C TRP A 36 4.45 1.24 6.12
N PHE A 37 3.17 0.96 6.39
CA PHE A 37 2.10 1.85 5.98
C PHE A 37 1.00 1.95 7.04
N LEU A 38 0.26 3.05 6.99
CA LEU A 38 -0.97 3.28 7.74
C LEU A 38 -2.07 3.66 6.75
N TRP A 39 -3.29 3.20 7.02
CA TRP A 39 -4.50 3.48 6.24
C TRP A 39 -5.52 4.22 7.11
N ASP A 40 -6.07 5.33 6.62
CA ASP A 40 -7.06 6.14 7.34
C ASP A 40 -8.49 6.06 6.78
N GLY A 41 -8.70 5.35 5.67
CA GLY A 41 -9.99 5.29 4.96
C GLY A 41 -9.96 5.97 3.60
N GLU A 42 -8.95 6.80 3.33
CA GLU A 42 -8.80 7.53 2.07
C GLU A 42 -7.34 7.54 1.58
N HIS A 43 -6.38 7.74 2.49
CA HIS A 43 -4.96 7.90 2.22
C HIS A 43 -4.12 6.78 2.85
N ILE A 44 -2.99 6.50 2.18
CA ILE A 44 -1.92 5.68 2.72
C ILE A 44 -0.76 6.59 3.12
N LYS A 45 -0.32 6.49 4.38
CA LYS A 45 0.91 7.11 4.86
C LYS A 45 2.01 6.06 4.96
N PHE A 46 3.16 6.35 4.35
CA PHE A 46 4.37 5.53 4.44
C PHE A 46 5.29 6.07 5.54
N THR A 47 6.01 5.17 6.22
CA THR A 47 7.04 5.51 7.24
C THR A 47 8.29 4.68 7.05
#